data_AF-A0A7C7EH62-F1
#
_entry.id   AF-A0A7C7EH62-F1
#
_cell.length_a   1.000
_cell.length_b   1.000
_cell.length_c   1.000
_cell.angle_alpha   90.00
_cell.angle_beta   90.00
_cell.angle_gamma   90.00
#
_symmetry.space_group_name_H-M   'P 1'
#
loop_
_entity.id
_entity.type
_entity.pdbx_description
1 polymer ?
#
loop_
_entity_poly.entity_id
_entity_poly.type
_entity_poly.pdbx_seq_one_letter_code
_entity_poly.pdbx_strand_id
1 'polypeptide(L)'
;MKFNQQQLDAIYSKNQNILLIAGAGSGKTTVIIERIKYLIESGVKKDEILCITFTKKAADEMKSRIKEKDLSIYTFHAFCYKELKKENNTIQIFKSNDLYSEKNLLKISLYKNSLFQTKKPKIYDSYQTYLKNNHLYDFDDLILNVLNKISLHPYKHIFIDEFQDTN
;
A
#
# COMPACT_ATOMS: atom_id res chain seq x y z
N MET A 1 1.28 26.62 -8.46
CA MET A 1 -0.18 26.45 -8.53
C MET A 1 -0.81 27.27 -7.41
N LYS A 2 -2.01 27.82 -7.61
CA LYS A 2 -2.77 28.50 -6.55
C LYS A 2 -3.75 27.51 -5.93
N PHE A 3 -3.62 27.25 -4.63
CA PHE A 3 -4.55 26.40 -3.87
C PHE A 3 -5.76 27.22 -3.39
N ASN A 4 -6.93 26.59 -3.32
CA ASN A 4 -8.10 27.20 -2.67
C ASN A 4 -8.02 27.03 -1.13
N GLN A 5 -8.91 27.69 -0.40
CA GLN A 5 -8.87 27.67 1.07
C GLN A 5 -8.99 26.25 1.64
N GLN A 6 -9.90 25.42 1.12
CA GLN A 6 -10.08 24.04 1.60
C GLN A 6 -8.84 23.17 1.37
N GLN A 7 -8.15 23.36 0.25
CA GLN A 7 -6.90 22.68 -0.05
C GLN A 7 -5.78 23.16 0.90
N LEU A 8 -5.67 24.46 1.15
CA LEU A 8 -4.71 25.03 2.10
C LEU A 8 -4.98 24.50 3.52
N ASP A 9 -6.25 24.44 3.94
CA ASP A 9 -6.65 23.89 5.23
C ASP A 9 -6.21 22.42 5.35
N ALA A 10 -6.40 21.61 4.29
CA ALA A 10 -5.92 20.24 4.27
C ALA A 10 -4.39 20.14 4.31
N ILE A 11 -3.67 20.97 3.54
CA ILE A 11 -2.20 20.97 3.48
C ILE A 11 -1.62 21.30 4.85
N TYR A 12 -2.10 22.37 5.50
CA TYR A 12 -1.53 22.89 6.75
C TYR A 12 -2.22 22.42 8.02
N SER A 13 -3.22 21.53 7.91
CA SER A 13 -3.94 21.02 9.08
C SER A 13 -3.00 20.39 10.11
N LYS A 14 -3.22 20.73 11.37
CA LYS A 14 -2.53 20.14 12.54
C LYS A 14 -3.24 18.89 13.07
N ASN A 15 -4.36 18.50 12.47
CA ASN A 15 -5.10 17.32 12.89
C ASN A 15 -4.29 16.05 12.59
N GLN A 16 -4.33 15.10 13.52
CA GLN A 16 -3.66 13.81 13.36
C GLN A 16 -4.34 12.96 12.29
N ASN A 17 -5.67 12.91 12.31
CA ASN A 17 -6.47 12.15 11.35
C ASN A 17 -7.20 13.11 10.41
N ILE A 18 -7.03 12.92 9.10
CA ILE A 18 -7.64 13.76 8.08
C ILE A 18 -8.23 12.83 7.02
N LEU A 19 -9.53 12.99 6.77
CA LEU A 19 -10.21 12.37 5.63
C LEU A 19 -10.45 13.45 4.56
N LEU A 20 -9.75 13.34 3.43
CA LEU A 20 -9.89 14.28 2.31
C LEU A 20 -10.89 13.73 1.28
N ILE A 21 -12.14 14.18 1.35
CA ILE A 21 -13.19 13.82 0.39
C ILE A 21 -13.23 14.87 -0.71
N ALA A 22 -13.01 14.46 -1.97
CA ALA A 22 -13.16 15.36 -3.11
C ALA A 22 -13.45 14.60 -4.40
N GLY A 23 -14.11 15.27 -5.35
CA GLY A 23 -14.43 14.70 -6.67
C GLY A 23 -13.19 14.37 -7.51
N ALA A 24 -13.39 13.69 -8.63
CA ALA A 24 -12.33 13.48 -9.62
C ALA A 24 -11.77 14.83 -10.11
N GLY A 25 -10.45 14.91 -10.37
CA GLY A 25 -9.81 16.13 -10.88
C GLY A 25 -9.66 17.30 -9.89
N SER A 26 -10.16 17.17 -8.65
CA SER A 26 -10.09 18.22 -7.61
C SER A 26 -8.68 18.47 -7.02
N GLY A 27 -7.69 17.70 -7.46
CA GLY A 27 -6.30 17.84 -7.00
C GLY A 27 -5.98 17.14 -5.67
N LYS A 28 -6.71 16.09 -5.28
CA LYS A 28 -6.43 15.30 -4.06
C LYS A 28 -4.97 14.87 -3.94
N THR A 29 -4.44 14.22 -4.97
CA THR A 29 -3.03 13.79 -5.01
C THR A 29 -2.07 14.99 -4.89
N THR A 30 -2.41 16.14 -5.49
CA THR A 30 -1.62 17.37 -5.34
C THR A 30 -1.63 17.86 -3.89
N VAL A 31 -2.78 17.85 -3.22
CA VAL A 31 -2.89 18.20 -1.80
C VAL A 31 -2.05 17.28 -0.92
N ILE A 32 -2.09 15.96 -1.17
CA ILE A 32 -1.25 14.98 -0.44
C ILE A 32 0.24 15.29 -0.64
N ILE A 33 0.66 15.51 -1.90
CA ILE A 33 2.05 15.84 -2.23
C ILE A 33 2.53 17.10 -1.51
N GLU A 34 1.74 18.18 -1.57
CA GLU A 34 2.14 19.44 -0.94
C GLU A 34 2.10 19.35 0.59
N ARG A 35 1.19 18.57 1.17
CA ARG A 35 1.21 18.28 2.61
C ARG A 35 2.48 17.54 3.03
N ILE A 36 2.90 16.55 2.26
CA ILE A 36 4.16 15.83 2.52
C ILE A 36 5.34 16.79 2.47
N LYS A 37 5.43 17.64 1.44
CA LYS A 37 6.49 18.65 1.32
C LYS A 37 6.48 19.60 2.52
N TYR A 38 5.32 20.12 2.89
CA TYR A 38 5.16 20.99 4.04
C TYR A 38 5.65 20.34 5.34
N LEU A 39 5.35 19.06 5.58
CA LEU A 39 5.85 18.34 6.76
C LEU A 39 7.38 18.24 6.76
N ILE A 40 7.98 17.92 5.61
CA ILE A 40 9.45 17.85 5.45
C ILE A 40 10.08 19.22 5.70
N GLU A 41 9.53 20.29 5.11
CA GLU A 41 9.97 21.67 5.32
C GLU A 41 9.82 22.11 6.78
N SER A 42 8.83 21.57 7.49
CA SER A 42 8.60 21.81 8.91
C SER A 42 9.49 20.97 9.84
N GLY A 43 10.42 20.18 9.29
CA GLY A 43 11.42 19.41 10.04
C GLY A 43 11.01 17.98 10.40
N VAL A 44 9.90 17.47 9.87
CA VAL A 44 9.54 16.05 10.02
C VAL A 44 10.56 15.20 9.26
N LYS A 45 11.05 14.12 9.90
CA LYS A 45 12.03 13.25 9.26
C LYS A 45 11.34 12.39 8.20
N LYS A 46 12.02 12.16 7.07
CA LYS A 46 11.45 11.44 5.92
C LYS A 46 11.12 9.97 6.23
N ASP A 47 11.87 9.35 7.13
CA ASP A 47 11.62 8.00 7.64
C ASP A 47 10.37 7.91 8.51
N GLU A 48 9.86 9.04 9.01
CA GLU A 48 8.59 9.14 9.74
C GLU A 48 7.38 9.29 8.81
N ILE A 49 7.57 9.42 7.50
CA ILE A 49 6.50 9.62 6.52
C ILE A 49 6.36 8.38 5.61
N LEU A 50 5.15 7.83 5.55
CA LEU A 50 4.76 6.77 4.62
C LEU A 50 3.64 7.27 3.71
N CYS A 51 3.80 7.10 2.40
CA CYS A 51 2.74 7.33 1.43
C CYS A 51 2.43 6.03 0.68
N ILE A 52 1.17 5.62 0.73
CA ILE A 52 0.62 4.48 0.01
C ILE A 52 -0.31 4.97 -1.09
N THR A 53 -0.25 4.35 -2.26
CA THR A 53 -1.18 4.57 -3.38
C THR A 53 -1.54 3.25 -4.06
N PHE A 54 -2.55 3.23 -4.92
CA PHE A 54 -3.04 1.99 -5.51
C PHE A 54 -2.16 1.42 -6.62
N THR A 55 -1.56 2.28 -7.46
CA THR A 55 -0.81 1.85 -8.65
C THR A 55 0.67 2.20 -8.59
N LYS A 56 1.51 1.38 -9.24
CA LYS A 56 2.94 1.69 -9.41
C LYS A 56 3.14 3.02 -10.14
N LYS A 57 2.32 3.28 -11.17
CA LYS A 57 2.36 4.55 -11.92
C LYS A 57 2.11 5.75 -11.02
N ALA A 58 1.10 5.70 -10.16
CA ALA A 58 0.83 6.78 -9.20
C ALA A 58 1.98 6.94 -8.20
N ALA A 59 2.56 5.84 -7.71
CA ALA A 59 3.70 5.91 -6.80
C ALA A 59 4.92 6.59 -7.46
N ASP A 60 5.23 6.21 -8.70
CA ASP A 60 6.34 6.78 -9.47
C ASP A 60 6.08 8.26 -9.83
N GLU A 61 4.84 8.61 -10.15
CA GLU A 61 4.43 10.00 -10.36
C GLU A 61 4.59 10.85 -9.09
N MET A 62 4.10 10.39 -7.93
CA MET A 62 4.28 11.10 -6.67
C MET A 62 5.76 11.28 -6.32
N LYS A 63 6.59 10.25 -6.50
CA LYS A 63 8.06 10.35 -6.32
C LYS A 63 8.66 11.44 -7.21
N SER A 64 8.29 11.48 -8.49
CA SER A 64 8.80 12.48 -9.43
C SER A 64 8.41 13.92 -9.05
N ARG A 65 7.23 14.11 -8.45
CA ARG A 65 6.69 15.41 -8.06
C ARG A 65 7.24 15.91 -6.71
N ILE A 66 7.51 14.99 -5.78
CA ILE A 66 8.07 15.31 -4.46
C ILE A 66 9.59 15.50 -4.56
N LYS A 67 10.29 14.74 -5.41
CA LYS A 67 11.75 14.79 -5.62
C LYS A 67 12.60 14.47 -4.39
N GLU A 68 12.04 13.72 -3.43
CA GLU A 68 12.73 13.24 -2.24
C GLU A 68 13.04 11.75 -2.35
N LYS A 69 14.30 11.40 -2.64
CA LYS A 69 14.71 10.03 -2.97
C LYS A 69 14.49 9.03 -1.83
N ASP A 70 14.65 9.47 -0.59
CA ASP A 70 14.59 8.59 0.59
C ASP A 70 13.17 8.49 1.20
N LEU A 71 12.18 9.14 0.59
CA LEU A 71 10.82 9.12 1.08
C LEU A 71 10.14 7.78 0.77
N SER A 72 9.46 7.21 1.77
CA SER A 72 8.73 5.94 1.62
C SER A 72 7.43 6.14 0.85
N ILE A 73 7.46 5.98 -0.47
CA ILE A 73 6.27 5.99 -1.35
C ILE A 73 6.13 4.64 -2.06
N TYR A 74 5.02 3.93 -1.82
CA TYR A 74 4.82 2.56 -2.29
C TYR A 74 3.35 2.29 -2.66
N THR A 75 3.11 1.17 -3.34
CA THR A 75 1.80 0.50 -3.29
C THR A 75 1.71 -0.37 -2.04
N PHE A 76 0.51 -0.81 -1.64
CA PHE A 76 0.34 -1.76 -0.52
C PHE A 76 1.23 -2.99 -0.68
N HIS A 77 1.19 -3.65 -1.83
CA HIS A 77 2.01 -4.83 -2.11
C HIS A 77 3.52 -4.53 -2.06
N ALA A 78 3.97 -3.41 -2.64
CA ALA A 78 5.39 -3.04 -2.64
C ALA A 78 5.88 -2.71 -1.22
N PHE A 79 5.05 -2.07 -0.41
CA PHE A 79 5.33 -1.83 1.00
C PHE A 79 5.43 -3.15 1.77
N CYS A 80 4.45 -4.03 1.63
CA CYS A 80 4.45 -5.31 2.34
C CYS A 80 5.64 -6.19 1.94
N TYR A 81 5.97 -6.22 0.64
CA TYR A 81 7.16 -6.90 0.14
C TYR A 81 8.44 -6.35 0.78
N LYS A 82 8.59 -5.01 0.85
CA LYS A 82 9.74 -4.36 1.50
C LYS A 82 9.85 -4.76 2.97
N GLU A 83 8.75 -4.71 3.71
CA GLU A 83 8.75 -5.03 5.14
C GLU A 83 9.12 -6.50 5.40
N LEU A 84 8.53 -7.44 4.66
CA LEU A 84 8.87 -8.85 4.80
C LEU A 84 10.32 -9.14 4.40
N LYS A 85 10.85 -8.42 3.41
CA LYS A 85 12.23 -8.61 2.95
C LYS A 85 13.29 -8.21 4.00
N LYS A 86 12.94 -7.35 4.96
CA LYS A 86 13.82 -7.00 6.09
C LYS A 86 14.10 -8.20 6.99
N GLU A 87 13.13 -9.09 7.15
CA GLU A 87 13.23 -10.29 7.98
C GLU A 87 13.69 -11.52 7.19
N ASN A 88 13.30 -11.60 5.91
CA ASN A 88 13.54 -12.76 5.07
C ASN A 88 14.07 -12.35 3.69
N ASN A 89 15.34 -12.65 3.42
CA ASN A 89 15.99 -12.28 2.17
C ASN A 89 15.49 -13.07 0.95
N THR A 90 14.75 -14.17 1.13
CA THR A 90 14.36 -15.10 0.05
C THR A 90 12.85 -15.09 -0.22
N ILE A 91 12.28 -13.91 -0.52
CA ILE A 91 10.88 -13.80 -0.95
C ILE A 91 10.79 -13.90 -2.47
N GLN A 92 10.11 -14.94 -2.94
CA GLN A 92 9.78 -15.13 -4.35
C GLN A 92 8.27 -15.02 -4.57
N ILE A 93 7.86 -14.24 -5.56
CA ILE A 93 6.44 -14.01 -5.86
C ILE A 93 5.96 -15.03 -6.89
N PHE A 94 4.87 -15.72 -6.55
CA PHE A 94 4.15 -16.59 -7.45
C PHE A 94 3.69 -15.80 -8.67
N LYS A 95 3.98 -16.34 -9.85
CA LYS A 95 3.44 -15.86 -11.12
C LYS A 95 2.43 -16.89 -11.59
N SER A 96 1.29 -16.41 -12.08
CA SER A 96 0.26 -17.28 -12.66
C SER A 96 0.89 -18.22 -13.69
N ASN A 97 0.42 -19.45 -13.67
CA ASN A 97 0.86 -20.54 -14.54
C ASN A 97 -0.34 -21.41 -14.91
N ASP A 98 -0.14 -22.37 -15.80
CA ASP A 98 -1.22 -23.23 -16.29
C ASP A 98 -1.77 -24.22 -15.24
N LEU A 99 -1.14 -24.31 -14.06
CA LEU A 99 -1.57 -25.23 -12.99
C LEU A 99 -2.85 -24.75 -12.28
N TYR A 100 -3.07 -23.43 -12.20
CA TYR A 100 -4.21 -22.85 -11.50
C TYR A 100 -4.92 -21.84 -12.37
N SER A 101 -6.19 -22.12 -12.70
CA SER A 101 -7.01 -21.20 -13.49
C SER A 101 -7.25 -19.87 -12.78
N GLU A 102 -7.37 -18.79 -13.54
CA GLU A 102 -7.66 -17.45 -13.02
C GLU A 102 -8.90 -17.42 -12.13
N LYS A 103 -9.95 -18.18 -12.50
CA LYS A 103 -11.18 -18.32 -11.70
C LYS A 103 -10.92 -18.93 -10.32
N ASN A 104 -10.00 -19.89 -10.22
CA ASN A 104 -9.63 -20.51 -8.95
C ASN A 104 -8.76 -19.56 -8.12
N LEU A 105 -7.79 -18.89 -8.75
CA LEU A 105 -6.95 -17.89 -8.09
C LEU A 105 -7.80 -16.73 -7.53
N LEU A 106 -8.78 -16.24 -8.30
CA LEU A 106 -9.70 -15.21 -7.83
C LEU A 106 -10.49 -15.65 -6.59
N LYS A 107 -10.99 -16.89 -6.55
CA LYS A 107 -11.68 -17.43 -5.37
C LYS A 107 -10.78 -17.51 -4.14
N ILE A 108 -9.52 -17.90 -4.35
CA ILE A 108 -8.51 -17.92 -3.27
C ILE A 108 -8.25 -16.50 -2.77
N SER A 109 -8.08 -15.55 -3.68
CA SER A 109 -7.83 -14.15 -3.32
C SER A 109 -9.00 -13.54 -2.57
N LEU A 110 -10.25 -13.75 -3.01
CA LEU A 110 -11.44 -13.32 -2.27
C LEU A 110 -11.51 -13.94 -0.86
N TYR A 111 -11.14 -15.21 -0.74
CA TYR A 111 -11.09 -15.87 0.57
C TYR A 111 -10.02 -15.26 1.49
N LYS A 112 -8.81 -15.01 0.98
CA LYS A 112 -7.71 -14.37 1.71
C LYS A 112 -8.04 -12.92 2.11
N ASN A 113 -8.57 -12.12 1.18
CA ASN A 113 -8.96 -10.73 1.42
C ASN A 113 -10.11 -10.60 2.42
N SER A 114 -10.98 -11.61 2.52
CA SER A 114 -11.98 -11.70 3.60
C SER A 114 -11.41 -12.06 4.97
N LEU A 115 -10.08 -12.08 5.14
CA LEU A 115 -9.40 -12.58 6.34
C LEU A 115 -9.89 -13.98 6.73
N PHE A 116 -10.07 -14.84 5.71
CA PHE A 116 -10.53 -16.22 5.85
C PHE A 116 -11.96 -16.40 6.41
N GLN A 117 -12.80 -15.35 6.37
CA GLN A 117 -14.18 -15.38 6.90
C GLN A 117 -15.21 -15.98 5.92
N THR A 118 -14.89 -16.03 4.63
CA THR A 118 -15.79 -16.61 3.61
C THR A 118 -15.58 -18.12 3.43
N LYS A 119 -16.40 -18.75 2.59
CA LYS A 119 -16.29 -20.19 2.31
C LYS A 119 -14.93 -20.52 1.66
N LYS A 120 -14.12 -21.31 2.36
CA LYS A 120 -12.84 -21.82 1.88
C LYS A 120 -12.97 -22.51 0.50
N PRO A 121 -12.25 -22.08 -0.54
CA PRO A 121 -12.22 -22.74 -1.84
C PRO A 121 -11.63 -24.15 -1.73
N LYS A 122 -12.22 -25.12 -2.45
CA LYS A 122 -11.78 -26.53 -2.41
C LYS A 122 -10.28 -26.72 -2.74
N ILE A 123 -9.75 -25.90 -3.65
CA ILE A 123 -8.36 -25.99 -4.12
C ILE A 123 -7.35 -25.24 -3.24
N TYR A 124 -7.83 -24.51 -2.22
CA TYR A 124 -6.98 -23.66 -1.38
C TYR A 124 -5.83 -24.43 -0.73
N ASP A 125 -6.10 -25.60 -0.14
CA ASP A 125 -5.07 -26.36 0.58
C ASP A 125 -3.97 -26.86 -0.35
N SER A 126 -4.34 -27.39 -1.52
CA SER A 126 -3.37 -27.81 -2.54
C SER A 126 -2.56 -26.63 -3.08
N TYR A 127 -3.18 -25.45 -3.23
CA TYR A 127 -2.51 -24.25 -3.70
C TYR A 127 -1.52 -23.70 -2.66
N GLN A 128 -1.94 -23.56 -1.40
CA GLN A 128 -1.02 -23.11 -0.34
C GLN A 128 0.12 -24.11 -0.11
N THR A 129 -0.15 -25.41 -0.23
CA THR A 129 0.91 -26.45 -0.16
C THR A 129 1.92 -26.28 -1.28
N TYR A 130 1.44 -26.05 -2.51
CA TYR A 130 2.30 -25.77 -3.66
C TYR A 130 3.17 -24.53 -3.42
N LEU A 131 2.60 -23.41 -2.98
CA LEU A 131 3.36 -22.20 -2.68
C LEU A 131 4.45 -22.47 -1.64
N LYS A 132 4.09 -23.13 -0.54
CA LYS A 132 5.01 -23.46 0.55
C LYS A 132 6.17 -24.33 0.08
N ASN A 133 5.90 -25.40 -0.67
CA ASN A 133 6.91 -26.34 -1.14
C ASN A 133 7.89 -25.71 -2.14
N ASN A 134 7.45 -24.67 -2.87
CA ASN A 134 8.28 -23.94 -3.82
C ASN A 134 8.85 -22.63 -3.24
N HIS A 135 8.66 -22.37 -1.94
CA HIS A 135 9.08 -21.13 -1.28
C HIS A 135 8.55 -19.85 -1.96
N LEU A 136 7.30 -19.92 -2.45
CA LEU A 136 6.61 -18.84 -3.13
C LEU A 136 5.59 -18.15 -2.22
N TYR A 137 5.30 -16.90 -2.54
CA TYR A 137 4.26 -16.06 -1.93
C TYR A 137 3.39 -15.50 -3.03
N ASP A 138 2.07 -15.46 -2.85
CA ASP A 138 1.25 -14.57 -3.68
C ASP A 138 1.09 -13.19 -3.05
N PHE A 139 0.41 -12.29 -3.77
CA PHE A 139 0.23 -10.91 -3.33
C PHE A 139 -0.58 -10.79 -2.04
N ASP A 140 -1.59 -11.63 -1.86
CA ASP A 140 -2.41 -11.65 -0.65
C ASP A 140 -1.59 -12.15 0.56
N ASP A 141 -0.71 -13.14 0.37
CA ASP A 141 0.22 -13.61 1.41
C ASP A 141 1.14 -12.48 1.91
N LEU A 142 1.55 -11.55 1.03
CA LEU A 142 2.38 -10.41 1.45
C LEU A 142 1.65 -9.55 2.48
N ILE A 143 0.38 -9.21 2.19
CA ILE A 143 -0.43 -8.36 3.07
C ILE A 143 -0.70 -9.10 4.37
N LEU A 144 -1.20 -10.34 4.31
CA LEU A 144 -1.57 -11.12 5.48
C LEU A 144 -0.37 -11.36 6.43
N ASN A 145 0.80 -11.65 5.87
CA ASN A 145 2.00 -11.87 6.69
C ASN A 145 2.49 -10.59 7.37
N VAL A 146 2.33 -9.43 6.73
CA VAL A 146 2.66 -8.14 7.35
C VAL A 146 1.65 -7.76 8.40
N LEU A 147 0.34 -7.95 8.15
CA LEU A 147 -0.70 -7.65 9.13
C LEU A 147 -0.45 -8.33 10.48
N ASN A 148 0.02 -9.58 10.46
CA ASN A 148 0.33 -10.34 11.67
C ASN A 148 1.61 -9.91 12.39
N LYS A 149 2.41 -9.02 11.80
CA LYS A 149 3.76 -8.69 12.26
C LYS A 149 4.03 -7.18 12.38
N ILE A 150 3.17 -6.34 11.81
CA ILE A 150 3.52 -4.95 11.59
C ILE A 150 3.69 -4.20 12.90
N SER A 151 4.90 -3.68 13.09
CA SER A 151 5.15 -2.58 14.00
C SER A 151 5.30 -1.34 13.14
N LEU A 152 4.36 -0.39 13.26
CA LEU A 152 4.39 0.87 12.49
C LEU A 152 5.49 1.84 12.99
N HIS A 153 6.48 1.35 13.73
CA HIS A 153 7.21 2.17 14.68
C HIS A 153 8.20 3.22 14.14
N PRO A 154 8.49 3.36 12.84
CA PRO A 154 9.04 4.64 12.38
C PRO A 154 7.95 5.61 11.87
N TYR A 155 6.84 5.14 11.31
CA TYR A 155 5.90 5.98 10.55
C TYR A 155 4.92 6.72 11.47
N LYS A 156 5.09 8.04 11.58
CA LYS A 156 4.21 8.95 12.33
C LYS A 156 3.18 9.66 11.46
N HIS A 157 3.47 9.77 10.16
CA HIS A 157 2.60 10.39 9.17
C HIS A 157 2.34 9.41 8.03
N ILE A 158 1.11 8.91 7.95
CA ILE A 158 0.70 7.93 6.95
C ILE A 158 -0.32 8.59 6.01
N PHE A 159 -0.03 8.51 4.72
CA PHE A 159 -0.88 9.00 3.64
C PHE A 159 -1.35 7.81 2.82
N ILE A 160 -2.65 7.78 2.50
CA ILE A 160 -3.24 6.78 1.61
C ILE A 160 -3.97 7.56 0.51
N ASP A 161 -3.47 7.46 -0.71
CA ASP A 161 -4.16 7.94 -1.90
C ASP A 161 -5.08 6.83 -2.46
N GLU A 162 -6.16 7.23 -3.13
CA GLU A 162 -7.18 6.31 -3.65
C GLU A 162 -7.77 5.36 -2.59
N PHE A 163 -8.07 5.91 -1.40
CA PHE A 163 -8.61 5.14 -0.27
C PHE A 163 -9.90 4.39 -0.59
N GLN A 164 -10.70 4.85 -1.56
CA GLN A 164 -11.92 4.16 -1.97
C GLN A 164 -11.66 2.81 -2.67
N ASP A 165 -10.44 2.54 -3.13
CA ASP A 165 -10.07 1.32 -3.84
C ASP A 165 -9.40 0.29 -2.92
N THR A 166 -9.41 0.50 -1.59
CA THR A 166 -8.89 -0.46 -0.61
C THR A 166 -9.89 -1.58 -0.33
N ASN A 167 -9.40 -2.82 -0.23
CA ASN A 167 -10.18 -4.03 0.09
C ASN A 167 -10.62 -4.10 1.56
#